data_AF-A0AA96DB86-F1
#
_entry.id   AF-A0AA96DB86-F1
#
_cell.length_a   1.000
_cell.length_b   1.000
_cell.length_c   1.000
_cell.angle_alpha   90.00
_cell.angle_beta   90.00
_cell.angle_gamma   90.00
#
_symmetry.space_group_name_H-M   'P 1'
#
loop_
_entity.id
_entity.type
_entity.pdbx_description
1 polymer ?
#
loop_
_entity_poly.entity_id
_entity_poly.type
_entity_poly.pdbx_seq_one_letter_code
_entity_poly.pdbx_strand_id
1 'polypeptide(L)'
;MGKRIFKIKKNKIQGHYYGSDINIAPFGLKEIYEGQARFTQIQFLYFASNKNLTWDDFKNLGMLSGVYFEAFEYFLEILKENIPETIDNPLVGLFLLVCDISINPGEGFPNEIQDFEQFINNIDPGIRFIRLCETIKKDFPEVKYQIIDYSSAEYFSISLKLCNSINIPTPMEISEKINTWSSSIESIIKLMEEEKEFTFDEGNFPIRLIFSRFIKFQQDKLKNPAFFCWSGIYTTVYNDTQLEKLFKEHEALFIDGIDGDIYPRLLPNKSELNISNTMNKFYSWITLYDLTRQWIIKEGEFKYDYLWLTSKLPQNEIEKWAKEPFKLLFKCSPDEFTSI
;
A
#
# COMPACT_ATOMS: atom_id res chain seq x y z
N MET A 1 27.86 1.16 -3.24
CA MET A 1 26.88 1.07 -4.36
C MET A 1 27.51 1.24 -5.75
N GLY A 2 28.13 2.38 -6.09
CA GLY A 2 28.57 2.70 -7.47
C GLY A 2 29.52 1.69 -8.16
N LYS A 3 30.50 1.12 -7.45
CA LYS A 3 31.44 0.13 -8.04
C LYS A 3 30.76 -1.18 -8.45
N ARG A 4 29.71 -1.61 -7.74
CA ARG A 4 28.97 -2.86 -8.02
C ARG A 4 28.11 -2.71 -9.28
N ILE A 5 27.35 -1.61 -9.39
CA ILE A 5 26.53 -1.29 -10.57
C ILE A 5 27.40 -1.17 -11.84
N PHE A 6 28.57 -0.53 -11.73
CA PHE A 6 29.50 -0.42 -12.86
C PHE A 6 29.98 -1.80 -13.35
N LYS A 7 30.26 -2.73 -12.44
CA LYS A 7 30.69 -4.09 -12.78
C LYS A 7 29.58 -4.86 -13.51
N ILE A 8 28.33 -4.75 -13.06
CA ILE A 8 27.17 -5.41 -13.66
C ILE A 8 26.91 -4.89 -15.08
N LYS A 9 26.96 -3.57 -15.26
CA LYS A 9 26.88 -2.93 -16.59
C LYS A 9 27.99 -3.40 -17.52
N LYS A 10 29.24 -3.42 -17.03
CA LYS A 10 30.41 -3.88 -17.81
C LYS A 10 30.29 -5.35 -18.21
N ASN A 11 29.76 -6.19 -17.33
CA ASN A 11 29.57 -7.62 -17.55
C ASN A 11 28.34 -7.95 -18.40
N LYS A 12 27.53 -6.94 -18.80
CA LYS A 12 26.29 -7.12 -19.55
C LYS A 12 25.35 -8.14 -18.92
N ILE A 13 25.16 -8.06 -17.60
CA ILE A 13 24.13 -8.84 -16.92
C ILE A 13 22.77 -8.42 -17.46
N GLN A 14 21.94 -9.39 -17.83
CA GLN A 14 20.61 -9.15 -18.41
C GLN A 14 19.76 -8.23 -17.50
N GLY A 15 19.06 -7.28 -18.10
CA GLY A 15 18.27 -6.26 -17.40
C GLY A 15 19.05 -5.02 -16.93
N HIS A 16 20.38 -5.03 -16.97
CA HIS A 16 21.21 -3.97 -16.37
C HIS A 16 22.05 -3.15 -17.35
N TYR A 17 21.92 -3.35 -18.66
CA TYR A 17 22.64 -2.58 -19.68
C TYR A 17 21.72 -2.19 -20.85
N TYR A 18 22.11 -1.17 -21.61
CA TYR A 18 21.32 -0.69 -22.74
C TYR A 18 21.19 -1.78 -23.82
N GLY A 19 19.96 -2.06 -24.24
CA GLY A 19 19.64 -3.11 -25.22
C GLY A 19 19.59 -4.54 -24.64
N SER A 20 19.61 -4.71 -23.32
CA SER A 20 19.38 -6.01 -22.70
C SER A 20 17.92 -6.43 -22.80
N ASP A 21 17.67 -7.73 -22.98
CA ASP A 21 16.32 -8.28 -22.88
C ASP A 21 15.78 -8.12 -21.46
N ILE A 22 14.61 -7.48 -21.33
CA ILE A 22 13.91 -7.31 -20.05
C ILE A 22 12.67 -8.20 -20.11
N ASN A 23 12.59 -9.14 -19.17
CA ASN A 23 11.39 -9.94 -18.99
C ASN A 23 10.40 -9.15 -18.14
N ILE A 24 9.18 -8.99 -18.64
CA ILE A 24 8.10 -8.27 -17.96
C ILE A 24 7.05 -9.30 -17.58
N ALA A 25 6.56 -9.24 -16.34
CA ALA A 25 5.44 -10.07 -15.91
C ALA A 25 4.16 -9.72 -16.71
N PRO A 26 3.26 -10.69 -16.95
CA PRO A 26 2.00 -10.46 -17.68
C PRO A 26 1.07 -9.45 -16.99
N PHE A 27 1.20 -9.29 -15.67
CA PHE A 27 0.51 -8.28 -14.86
C PHE A 27 1.47 -7.70 -13.82
N GLY A 28 1.07 -6.62 -13.17
CA GLY A 28 1.91 -5.90 -12.22
C GLY A 28 1.21 -5.57 -10.90
N LEU A 29 1.69 -4.50 -10.28
CA LEU A 29 1.24 -4.05 -8.97
C LEU A 29 -0.26 -3.74 -8.92
N LYS A 30 -0.83 -3.24 -10.02
CA LYS A 30 -2.23 -2.83 -10.09
C LYS A 30 -3.15 -4.04 -9.93
N GLU A 31 -2.96 -5.09 -10.73
CA GLU A 31 -3.76 -6.31 -10.70
C GLU A 31 -3.63 -7.04 -9.36
N ILE A 32 -2.43 -7.03 -8.75
CA ILE A 32 -2.22 -7.63 -7.43
C ILE A 32 -2.95 -6.84 -6.33
N TYR A 33 -2.86 -5.50 -6.33
CA TYR A 33 -3.58 -4.69 -5.34
C TYR A 33 -5.10 -4.81 -5.48
N GLU A 34 -5.61 -4.72 -6.70
CA GLU A 34 -7.04 -4.82 -6.97
C GLU A 34 -7.56 -6.23 -6.65
N GLY A 35 -6.80 -7.27 -6.96
CA GLY A 35 -7.10 -8.64 -6.56
C GLY A 35 -7.12 -8.82 -5.04
N GLN A 36 -6.10 -8.32 -4.33
CA GLN A 36 -6.06 -8.40 -2.87
C GLN A 36 -7.24 -7.67 -2.21
N ALA A 37 -7.52 -6.43 -2.63
CA ALA A 37 -8.62 -5.63 -2.12
C ALA A 37 -9.97 -6.30 -2.42
N ARG A 38 -10.15 -6.80 -3.65
CA ARG A 38 -11.40 -7.46 -4.06
C ARG A 38 -11.65 -8.74 -3.29
N PHE A 39 -10.66 -9.61 -3.16
CA PHE A 39 -10.84 -10.88 -2.47
C PHE A 39 -11.03 -10.69 -0.97
N THR A 40 -10.41 -9.67 -0.38
CA THR A 40 -10.72 -9.23 0.98
C THR A 40 -12.20 -8.84 1.13
N GLN A 41 -12.74 -8.05 0.19
CA GLN A 41 -14.14 -7.66 0.19
C GLN A 41 -15.08 -8.86 -0.03
N ILE A 42 -14.72 -9.78 -0.93
CA ILE A 42 -15.47 -11.02 -1.18
C ILE A 42 -15.54 -11.87 0.09
N GLN A 43 -14.41 -12.07 0.78
CA GLN A 43 -14.38 -12.74 2.07
C GLN A 43 -15.30 -12.04 3.09
N PHE A 44 -15.18 -10.73 3.24
CA PHE A 44 -16.05 -9.95 4.13
C PHE A 44 -17.53 -10.20 3.83
N LEU A 45 -17.97 -10.02 2.59
CA LEU A 45 -19.36 -10.18 2.20
C LEU A 45 -19.85 -11.62 2.38
N TYR A 46 -19.03 -12.60 2.00
CA TYR A 46 -19.34 -14.02 2.18
C TYR A 46 -19.63 -14.34 3.65
N PHE A 47 -18.72 -13.99 4.56
CA PHE A 47 -18.90 -14.26 5.99
C PHE A 47 -20.00 -13.41 6.62
N ALA A 48 -20.12 -12.13 6.27
CA ALA A 48 -21.20 -11.25 6.75
C ALA A 48 -22.59 -11.74 6.30
N SER A 49 -22.68 -12.45 5.18
CA SER A 49 -23.90 -13.07 4.68
C SER A 49 -24.24 -14.42 5.35
N ASN A 50 -23.50 -14.85 6.37
CA ASN A 50 -23.52 -16.23 6.90
C ASN A 50 -23.23 -17.29 5.82
N LYS A 51 -22.24 -17.03 4.96
CA LYS A 51 -21.79 -17.94 3.89
C LYS A 51 -22.85 -18.25 2.82
N ASN A 52 -23.81 -17.36 2.62
CA ASN A 52 -24.90 -17.57 1.64
C ASN A 52 -24.55 -17.10 0.22
N LEU A 53 -23.56 -16.22 0.07
CA LEU A 53 -23.11 -15.75 -1.25
C LEU A 53 -22.20 -16.76 -1.94
N THR A 54 -22.39 -16.94 -3.24
CA THR A 54 -21.63 -17.86 -4.10
C THR A 54 -20.72 -17.13 -5.07
N TRP A 55 -19.84 -17.86 -5.76
CA TRP A 55 -19.05 -17.29 -6.86
C TRP A 55 -19.92 -16.66 -7.95
N ASP A 56 -21.09 -17.24 -8.24
CA ASP A 56 -22.01 -16.69 -9.24
C ASP A 56 -22.62 -15.36 -8.79
N ASP A 57 -22.92 -15.20 -7.49
CA ASP A 57 -23.39 -13.92 -6.95
C ASP A 57 -22.34 -12.82 -7.15
N PHE A 58 -21.08 -13.10 -6.81
CA PHE A 58 -19.99 -12.15 -7.00
C PHE A 58 -19.70 -11.87 -8.48
N LYS A 59 -19.83 -12.88 -9.35
CA LYS A 59 -19.74 -12.69 -10.79
C LYS A 59 -20.83 -11.76 -11.32
N ASN A 60 -22.07 -11.95 -10.88
CA ASN A 60 -23.22 -11.14 -11.26
C ASN A 60 -23.10 -9.68 -10.76
N LEU A 61 -22.40 -9.46 -9.65
CA LEU A 61 -22.05 -8.13 -9.14
C LEU A 61 -20.85 -7.47 -9.87
N GLY A 62 -20.26 -8.13 -10.88
CA GLY A 62 -19.11 -7.62 -11.61
C GLY A 62 -17.79 -7.67 -10.83
N MET A 63 -17.76 -8.38 -9.70
CA MET A 63 -16.61 -8.44 -8.79
C MET A 63 -15.49 -9.38 -9.27
N LEU A 64 -15.78 -10.26 -10.24
CA LEU A 64 -14.86 -11.28 -10.75
C LEU A 64 -14.50 -11.03 -12.22
N SER A 65 -14.10 -9.80 -12.57
CA SER A 65 -13.75 -9.46 -13.95
C SER A 65 -12.64 -8.42 -14.06
N GLY A 66 -11.88 -8.50 -15.15
CA GLY A 66 -10.77 -7.59 -15.45
C GLY A 66 -9.72 -7.56 -14.34
N VAL A 67 -9.23 -6.35 -14.05
CA VAL A 67 -8.15 -6.09 -13.07
C VAL A 67 -8.42 -6.68 -11.67
N TYR A 68 -9.68 -6.90 -11.31
CA TYR A 68 -10.08 -7.42 -9.99
C TYR A 68 -9.90 -8.93 -9.83
N PHE A 69 -9.76 -9.66 -10.94
CA PHE A 69 -9.77 -11.14 -10.95
C PHE A 69 -8.54 -11.74 -11.66
N GLU A 70 -7.91 -10.98 -12.55
CA GLU A 70 -6.78 -11.43 -13.38
C GLU A 70 -5.64 -12.09 -12.59
N ALA A 71 -5.20 -11.49 -11.48
CA ALA A 71 -4.14 -12.07 -10.65
C ALA A 71 -4.53 -13.43 -10.03
N PHE A 72 -5.83 -13.62 -9.70
CA PHE A 72 -6.33 -14.89 -9.18
C PHE A 72 -6.45 -15.95 -10.28
N GLU A 73 -6.85 -15.57 -11.49
CA GLU A 73 -6.86 -16.49 -12.64
C GLU A 73 -5.46 -17.02 -12.94
N TYR A 74 -4.46 -16.12 -12.99
CA TYR A 74 -3.06 -16.53 -13.16
C TYR A 74 -2.55 -17.41 -12.02
N PHE A 75 -2.94 -17.12 -10.78
CA PHE A 75 -2.62 -17.96 -9.62
C PHE A 75 -3.15 -19.39 -9.82
N LEU A 76 -4.43 -19.55 -10.16
CA LEU A 76 -5.04 -20.84 -10.40
C LEU A 76 -4.40 -21.56 -11.60
N GLU A 77 -4.15 -20.85 -12.70
CA GLU A 77 -3.52 -21.38 -13.91
C GLU A 77 -2.13 -21.96 -13.61
N ILE A 78 -1.29 -21.20 -12.90
CA ILE A 78 0.07 -21.65 -12.54
C ILE A 78 -0.02 -22.88 -11.65
N LEU A 79 -0.88 -22.85 -10.63
CA LEU A 79 -1.05 -23.97 -9.69
C LEU A 79 -1.78 -25.18 -10.28
N LYS A 80 -2.37 -25.03 -11.47
CA LYS A 80 -3.23 -26.02 -12.13
C LYS A 80 -4.44 -26.39 -11.27
N GLU A 81 -5.05 -25.39 -10.67
CA GLU A 81 -6.25 -25.51 -9.85
C GLU A 81 -7.47 -24.94 -10.56
N ASN A 82 -8.66 -25.42 -10.19
CA ASN A 82 -9.91 -24.79 -10.58
C ASN A 82 -10.31 -23.73 -9.55
N ILE A 83 -11.28 -22.87 -9.90
CA ILE A 83 -11.96 -22.03 -8.91
C ILE A 83 -12.51 -22.96 -7.82
N PRO A 84 -12.17 -22.74 -6.54
CA PRO A 84 -12.59 -23.63 -5.47
C PRO A 84 -14.11 -23.56 -5.27
N GLU A 85 -14.72 -24.59 -4.68
CA GLU A 85 -16.18 -24.63 -4.50
C GLU A 85 -16.72 -23.49 -3.64
N THR A 86 -15.96 -23.07 -2.62
CA THR A 86 -16.38 -22.05 -1.65
C THR A 86 -15.33 -20.95 -1.46
N ILE A 87 -15.77 -19.77 -1.00
CA ILE A 87 -14.92 -18.60 -0.75
C ILE A 87 -13.97 -18.79 0.44
N ASP A 88 -14.34 -19.61 1.42
CA ASP A 88 -13.51 -19.93 2.58
C ASP A 88 -12.48 -21.03 2.33
N ASN A 89 -12.35 -21.48 1.07
CA ASN A 89 -11.36 -22.47 0.69
C ASN A 89 -9.92 -21.97 0.93
N PRO A 90 -9.00 -22.83 1.41
CA PRO A 90 -7.61 -22.44 1.68
C PRO A 90 -6.85 -21.82 0.51
N LEU A 91 -7.22 -22.14 -0.74
CA LEU A 91 -6.63 -21.52 -1.94
C LEU A 91 -6.88 -20.01 -1.99
N VAL A 92 -8.04 -19.53 -1.52
CA VAL A 92 -8.35 -18.10 -1.45
C VAL A 92 -7.46 -17.42 -0.41
N GLY A 93 -7.30 -18.05 0.77
CA GLY A 93 -6.36 -17.59 1.79
C GLY A 93 -4.91 -17.54 1.30
N LEU A 94 -4.49 -18.55 0.53
CA LEU A 94 -3.14 -18.63 -0.02
C LEU A 94 -2.91 -17.56 -1.09
N PHE A 95 -3.89 -17.29 -1.95
CA PHE A 95 -3.82 -16.20 -2.92
C PHE A 95 -3.57 -14.85 -2.23
N LEU A 96 -4.32 -14.53 -1.17
CA LEU A 96 -4.14 -13.28 -0.42
C LEU A 96 -2.75 -13.19 0.24
N LEU A 97 -2.22 -14.32 0.74
CA LEU A 97 -0.87 -14.37 1.28
C LEU A 97 0.20 -14.14 0.19
N VAL A 98 0.03 -14.74 -0.99
CA VAL A 98 0.93 -14.51 -2.14
C VAL A 98 0.87 -13.04 -2.58
N CYS A 99 -0.31 -12.41 -2.57
CA CYS A 99 -0.43 -10.98 -2.82
C CYS A 99 0.37 -10.16 -1.80
N ASP A 100 0.16 -10.42 -0.50
CA ASP A 100 0.85 -9.69 0.58
C ASP A 100 2.37 -9.82 0.48
N ILE A 101 2.90 -11.02 0.23
CA ILE A 101 4.33 -11.20 0.04
C ILE A 101 4.80 -10.40 -1.18
N SER A 102 4.12 -10.56 -2.33
CA SER A 102 4.49 -9.96 -3.62
C SER A 102 4.54 -8.43 -3.64
N ILE A 103 3.71 -7.74 -2.85
CA ILE A 103 3.73 -6.26 -2.76
C ILE A 103 4.73 -5.72 -1.73
N ASN A 104 5.33 -6.58 -0.90
CA ASN A 104 6.29 -6.19 0.15
C ASN A 104 7.72 -6.72 -0.14
N PRO A 105 8.52 -6.09 -1.04
CA PRO A 105 9.81 -6.61 -1.50
C PRO A 105 10.93 -6.56 -0.48
N GLY A 106 10.99 -5.51 0.32
CA GLY A 106 11.98 -5.35 1.37
C GLY A 106 13.41 -5.04 0.90
N GLU A 107 13.77 -5.36 -0.35
CA GLU A 107 15.08 -5.06 -0.94
C GLU A 107 15.13 -3.62 -1.49
N GLY A 108 16.19 -2.89 -1.15
CA GLY A 108 16.33 -1.46 -1.46
C GLY A 108 15.60 -0.53 -0.48
N PHE A 109 14.50 -1.00 0.10
CA PHE A 109 13.83 -0.37 1.24
C PHE A 109 12.93 -1.41 1.95
N PRO A 110 13.06 -1.61 3.28
CA PRO A 110 13.96 -0.95 4.22
C PRO A 110 15.38 -1.55 4.24
N ASN A 111 15.63 -2.67 3.56
CA ASN A 111 16.92 -3.36 3.58
C ASN A 111 17.85 -2.87 2.47
N GLU A 112 19.15 -3.08 2.67
CA GLU A 112 20.12 -2.87 1.59
C GLU A 112 19.94 -3.91 0.48
N ILE A 113 20.27 -3.52 -0.75
CA ILE A 113 20.32 -4.44 -1.90
C ILE A 113 21.43 -5.47 -1.66
N GLN A 114 21.03 -6.74 -1.54
CA GLN A 114 21.94 -7.86 -1.29
C GLN A 114 22.48 -8.39 -2.62
N ASP A 115 21.60 -8.58 -3.59
CA ASP A 115 21.93 -9.10 -4.92
C ASP A 115 21.50 -8.09 -6.00
N PHE A 116 22.48 -7.32 -6.47
CA PHE A 116 22.25 -6.33 -7.51
C PHE A 116 21.88 -6.96 -8.85
N GLU A 117 22.25 -8.21 -9.13
CA GLU A 117 21.90 -8.87 -10.39
C GLU A 117 20.42 -9.27 -10.37
N GLN A 118 19.94 -9.80 -9.24
CA GLN A 118 18.54 -10.18 -9.05
C GLN A 118 17.61 -9.05 -8.62
N PHE A 119 18.14 -7.87 -8.30
CA PHE A 119 17.37 -6.76 -7.73
C PHE A 119 16.05 -6.49 -8.47
N ILE A 120 16.06 -6.39 -9.80
CA ILE A 120 14.84 -6.15 -10.59
C ILE A 120 13.80 -7.25 -10.34
N ASN A 121 14.22 -8.52 -10.36
CA ASN A 121 13.35 -9.68 -10.13
C ASN A 121 12.86 -9.79 -8.67
N ASN A 122 13.59 -9.18 -7.73
CA ASN A 122 13.29 -9.21 -6.31
C ASN A 122 12.40 -8.04 -5.86
N ILE A 123 12.30 -6.96 -6.66
CA ILE A 123 11.43 -5.82 -6.37
C ILE A 123 10.14 -5.81 -7.20
N ASP A 124 10.15 -6.41 -8.40
CA ASP A 124 8.99 -6.41 -9.28
C ASP A 124 7.86 -7.30 -8.71
N PRO A 125 6.69 -6.72 -8.36
CA PRO A 125 5.62 -7.47 -7.71
C PRO A 125 5.07 -8.63 -8.56
N GLY A 126 4.99 -8.46 -9.88
CA GLY A 126 4.49 -9.49 -10.79
C GLY A 126 5.46 -10.67 -10.91
N ILE A 127 6.76 -10.39 -11.05
CA ILE A 127 7.80 -11.43 -11.08
C ILE A 127 7.81 -12.20 -9.75
N ARG A 128 7.74 -11.50 -8.61
CA ARG A 128 7.68 -12.13 -7.28
C ARG A 128 6.46 -13.03 -7.14
N PHE A 129 5.29 -12.55 -7.56
CA PHE A 129 4.04 -13.32 -7.55
C PHE A 129 4.18 -14.63 -8.31
N ILE A 130 4.69 -14.57 -9.54
CA ILE A 130 4.88 -15.75 -10.39
C ILE A 130 5.90 -16.72 -9.78
N ARG A 131 7.02 -16.20 -9.26
CA ARG A 131 8.03 -17.03 -8.57
C ARG A 131 7.42 -17.77 -7.38
N LEU A 132 6.63 -17.09 -6.55
CA LEU A 132 5.92 -17.71 -5.43
C LEU A 132 4.95 -18.80 -5.90
N CYS A 133 4.16 -18.54 -6.94
CA CYS A 133 3.23 -19.54 -7.48
C CYS A 133 3.95 -20.77 -8.04
N GLU A 134 5.05 -20.57 -8.77
CA GLU A 134 5.86 -21.66 -9.31
C GLU A 134 6.54 -22.47 -8.19
N THR A 135 7.00 -21.83 -7.12
CA THR A 135 7.50 -22.51 -5.91
C THR A 135 6.40 -23.32 -5.24
N ILE A 136 5.20 -22.76 -5.04
CA ILE A 136 4.05 -23.50 -4.47
C ILE A 136 3.77 -24.75 -5.31
N LYS A 137 3.73 -24.61 -6.63
CA LYS A 137 3.45 -25.71 -7.55
C LYS A 137 4.50 -26.82 -7.50
N LYS A 138 5.78 -26.45 -7.48
CA LYS A 138 6.92 -27.39 -7.66
C LYS A 138 7.43 -27.96 -6.36
N ASP A 139 7.62 -27.10 -5.36
CA ASP A 139 8.40 -27.41 -4.18
C ASP A 139 7.51 -27.62 -2.96
N PHE A 140 6.39 -26.88 -2.85
CA PHE A 140 5.51 -26.92 -1.67
C PHE A 140 4.02 -27.05 -2.01
N PRO A 141 3.58 -28.07 -2.79
CA PRO A 141 2.19 -28.20 -3.19
C PRO A 141 1.23 -28.39 -2.01
N GLU A 142 1.71 -28.80 -0.84
CA GLU A 142 0.92 -28.98 0.37
C GLU A 142 0.36 -27.68 0.94
N VAL A 143 1.00 -26.53 0.69
CA VAL A 143 0.58 -25.24 1.27
C VAL A 143 -0.79 -24.78 0.75
N LYS A 144 -1.23 -25.33 -0.39
CA LYS A 144 -2.57 -25.13 -0.96
C LYS A 144 -3.71 -25.50 0.00
N TYR A 145 -3.42 -26.29 1.03
CA TYR A 145 -4.41 -26.81 1.97
C TYR A 145 -4.12 -26.41 3.42
N GLN A 146 -3.19 -25.48 3.66
CA GLN A 146 -2.67 -25.20 5.01
C GLN A 146 -3.27 -23.97 5.70
N ILE A 147 -4.06 -23.14 5.01
CA ILE A 147 -4.72 -21.97 5.60
C ILE A 147 -6.15 -22.37 5.94
N ILE A 148 -6.35 -22.84 7.16
CA ILE A 148 -7.64 -23.32 7.68
C ILE A 148 -8.20 -22.31 8.69
N ASP A 149 -7.38 -21.93 9.67
CA ASP A 149 -7.80 -21.09 10.80
C ASP A 149 -7.48 -19.61 10.59
N TYR A 150 -6.82 -19.26 9.48
CA TYR A 150 -6.38 -17.90 9.16
C TYR A 150 -5.57 -17.26 10.30
N SER A 151 -4.78 -18.06 11.01
CA SER A 151 -4.02 -17.68 12.19
C SER A 151 -2.68 -17.02 11.83
N SER A 152 -2.13 -16.24 12.77
CA SER A 152 -0.77 -15.71 12.62
C SER A 152 0.27 -16.83 12.46
N ALA A 153 0.06 -18.00 13.09
CA ALA A 153 0.98 -19.13 12.96
C ALA A 153 1.02 -19.71 11.53
N GLU A 154 -0.14 -19.83 10.88
CA GLU A 154 -0.23 -20.21 9.46
C GLU A 154 0.44 -19.16 8.58
N TYR A 155 0.18 -17.87 8.84
CA TYR A 155 0.84 -16.77 8.12
C TYR A 155 2.37 -16.87 8.21
N PHE A 156 2.92 -16.99 9.42
CA PHE A 156 4.38 -17.07 9.64
C PHE A 156 4.99 -18.31 8.97
N SER A 157 4.39 -19.48 9.19
CA SER A 157 4.95 -20.74 8.70
C SER A 157 5.00 -20.80 7.17
N ILE A 158 3.93 -20.36 6.50
CA ILE A 158 3.84 -20.40 5.03
C ILE A 158 4.69 -19.28 4.42
N SER A 159 4.61 -18.05 4.93
CA SER A 159 5.43 -16.94 4.40
C SER A 159 6.92 -17.21 4.54
N LEU A 160 7.37 -17.73 5.69
CA LEU A 160 8.77 -18.10 5.90
C LEU A 160 9.24 -19.17 4.90
N LYS A 161 8.43 -20.21 4.72
CA LYS A 161 8.72 -21.30 3.77
C LYS A 161 8.86 -20.77 2.34
N LEU A 162 7.90 -19.98 1.88
CA LEU A 162 7.88 -19.44 0.51
C LEU A 162 9.00 -18.41 0.29
N CYS A 163 9.18 -17.44 1.17
CA CYS A 163 10.21 -16.42 1.03
C CYS A 163 11.63 -17.00 1.03
N ASN A 164 11.92 -17.94 1.94
CA ASN A 164 13.24 -18.58 2.01
C ASN A 164 13.59 -19.34 0.72
N SER A 165 12.61 -19.99 0.10
CA SER A 165 12.84 -20.76 -1.12
C SER A 165 13.25 -19.93 -2.33
N ILE A 166 12.83 -18.65 -2.37
CA ILE A 166 13.19 -17.71 -3.43
C ILE A 166 14.19 -16.64 -2.96
N ASN A 167 14.77 -16.83 -1.77
CA ASN A 167 15.80 -16.00 -1.15
C ASN A 167 15.41 -14.51 -1.06
N ILE A 168 14.22 -14.22 -0.57
CA ILE A 168 13.72 -12.86 -0.28
C ILE A 168 13.39 -12.73 1.20
N PRO A 169 13.40 -11.51 1.77
CA PRO A 169 12.92 -11.31 3.13
C PRO A 169 11.42 -11.57 3.23
N THR A 170 10.99 -12.10 4.36
CA THR A 170 9.58 -12.20 4.74
C THR A 170 8.99 -10.81 5.05
N PRO A 171 7.67 -10.63 4.90
CA PRO A 171 7.01 -9.40 5.36
C PRO A 171 7.27 -9.08 6.85
N MET A 172 7.54 -10.10 7.66
CA MET A 172 7.79 -9.97 9.09
C MET A 172 9.18 -9.47 9.38
N GLU A 173 10.21 -10.00 8.73
CA GLU A 173 11.58 -9.45 8.81
C GLU A 173 11.62 -7.98 8.35
N ILE A 174 10.83 -7.64 7.32
CA ILE A 174 10.66 -6.25 6.86
C ILE A 174 10.03 -5.39 7.96
N SER A 175 8.93 -5.85 8.55
CA SER A 175 8.21 -5.13 9.61
C SER A 175 9.08 -4.95 10.86
N GLU A 176 9.84 -5.98 11.25
CA GLU A 176 10.80 -5.94 12.36
C GLU A 176 11.88 -4.89 12.11
N LYS A 177 12.48 -4.87 10.92
CA LYS A 177 13.49 -3.88 10.55
C LYS A 177 12.96 -2.46 10.71
N ILE A 178 11.77 -2.19 10.21
CA ILE A 178 11.13 -0.87 10.30
C ILE A 178 10.80 -0.52 11.74
N ASN A 179 10.29 -1.48 12.52
CA ASN A 179 9.96 -1.29 13.92
C ASN A 179 11.20 -0.85 14.73
N THR A 180 12.40 -1.37 14.43
CA THR A 180 13.63 -0.94 15.11
C THR A 180 13.91 0.56 14.96
N TRP A 181 13.46 1.20 13.88
CA TRP A 181 13.68 2.64 13.66
C TRP A 181 13.01 3.48 14.73
N SER A 182 11.79 3.08 15.13
CA SER A 182 10.99 3.77 16.15
C SER A 182 11.57 3.71 17.57
N SER A 183 12.64 2.94 17.77
CA SER A 183 13.36 2.83 19.04
C SER A 183 14.84 3.19 18.94
N SER A 184 15.37 3.48 17.75
CA SER A 184 16.82 3.66 17.53
C SER A 184 17.21 4.91 16.77
N ILE A 185 16.27 5.56 16.06
CA ILE A 185 16.54 6.75 15.26
C ILE A 185 15.78 7.92 15.87
N GLU A 186 16.51 8.89 16.43
CA GLU A 186 15.94 10.03 17.19
C GLU A 186 14.87 10.81 16.38
N SER A 187 15.14 11.10 15.11
CA SER A 187 14.17 11.80 14.26
C SER A 187 12.89 10.99 14.01
N ILE A 188 12.96 9.65 14.04
CA ILE A 188 11.81 8.77 13.90
C ILE A 188 11.08 8.60 15.22
N ILE A 189 11.79 8.54 16.36
CA ILE A 189 11.19 8.57 17.69
C ILE A 189 10.32 9.82 17.82
N LYS A 190 10.88 11.01 17.51
CA LYS A 190 10.13 12.26 17.50
C LYS A 190 8.93 12.20 16.55
N LEU A 191 9.11 11.68 15.34
CA LEU A 191 8.02 11.55 14.37
C LEU A 191 6.87 10.67 14.90
N MET A 192 7.17 9.62 15.65
CA MET A 192 6.15 8.74 16.24
C MET A 192 5.46 9.39 17.45
N GLU A 193 6.12 10.29 18.18
CA GLU A 193 5.46 11.12 19.20
C GLU A 193 4.44 12.08 18.55
N GLU A 194 4.81 12.69 17.43
CA GLU A 194 3.93 13.56 16.66
C GLU A 194 2.74 12.79 16.05
N GLU A 195 2.97 11.56 15.58
CA GLU A 195 1.93 10.65 15.07
C GLU A 195 0.91 10.30 16.15
N LYS A 196 1.37 10.07 17.38
CA LYS A 196 0.48 9.72 18.48
C LYS A 196 -0.55 10.82 18.76
N GLU A 197 -0.12 12.08 18.71
CA GLU A 197 -0.95 13.25 19.06
C GLU A 197 -1.57 13.94 17.84
N PHE A 198 -1.19 13.54 16.61
CA PHE A 198 -1.53 14.23 15.36
C PHE A 198 -1.05 15.70 15.32
N THR A 199 0.16 15.93 15.83
CA THR A 199 0.77 17.26 15.92
C THR A 199 2.16 17.26 15.29
N PHE A 200 2.21 17.30 13.96
CA PHE A 200 3.46 17.28 13.20
C PHE A 200 4.07 18.69 13.07
N ASP A 201 5.41 18.78 13.13
CA ASP A 201 6.15 19.95 12.66
C ASP A 201 5.86 20.29 11.19
N GLU A 202 6.09 21.56 10.82
CA GLU A 202 5.74 22.12 9.52
C GLU A 202 6.55 21.57 8.34
N GLY A 203 7.83 21.23 8.50
CA GLY A 203 8.70 20.88 7.37
C GLY A 203 8.31 19.57 6.67
N ASN A 204 8.12 19.58 5.34
CA ASN A 204 7.76 18.38 4.55
C ASN A 204 6.58 17.58 5.13
N PHE A 205 5.56 18.29 5.61
CA PHE A 205 4.45 17.73 6.38
C PHE A 205 3.79 16.47 5.75
N PRO A 206 3.45 16.43 4.44
CA PRO A 206 2.85 15.23 3.85
C PRO A 206 3.72 13.99 3.96
N ILE A 207 5.03 14.13 3.82
CA ILE A 207 5.97 13.01 3.94
C ILE A 207 6.00 12.52 5.39
N ARG A 208 6.06 13.45 6.37
CA ARG A 208 6.07 13.12 7.79
C ARG A 208 4.80 12.37 8.20
N LEU A 209 3.64 12.88 7.80
CA LEU A 209 2.35 12.21 8.05
C LEU A 209 2.31 10.82 7.41
N ILE A 210 2.54 10.68 6.11
CA ILE A 210 2.41 9.38 5.44
C ILE A 210 3.46 8.38 5.93
N PHE A 211 4.68 8.83 6.20
CA PHE A 211 5.76 7.95 6.68
C PHE A 211 5.51 7.48 8.13
N SER A 212 4.98 8.34 9.00
CA SER A 212 4.63 7.93 10.36
C SER A 212 3.48 6.90 10.36
N ARG A 213 2.48 7.11 9.49
CA ARG A 213 1.40 6.14 9.26
C ARG A 213 1.93 4.81 8.72
N PHE A 214 2.89 4.84 7.80
CA PHE A 214 3.57 3.64 7.32
C PHE A 214 4.29 2.89 8.45
N ILE A 215 5.04 3.59 9.32
CA ILE A 215 5.69 2.94 10.47
C ILE A 215 4.66 2.34 11.41
N LYS A 216 3.60 3.10 11.75
CA LYS A 216 2.50 2.62 12.59
C LYS A 216 1.84 1.36 12.03
N PHE A 217 1.61 1.32 10.72
CA PHE A 217 1.13 0.14 10.01
C PHE A 217 2.06 -1.06 10.20
N GLN A 218 3.38 -0.89 10.03
CA GLN A 218 4.34 -1.99 10.19
C GLN A 218 4.43 -2.48 11.65
N GLN A 219 4.34 -1.58 12.63
CA GLN A 219 4.31 -1.93 14.05
C GLN A 219 3.09 -2.79 14.41
N ASP A 220 1.92 -2.43 13.87
CA ASP A 220 0.70 -3.16 14.15
C ASP A 220 0.61 -4.45 13.33
N LYS A 221 1.13 -4.46 12.09
CA LYS A 221 1.25 -5.65 11.24
C LYS A 221 2.16 -6.69 11.86
N LEU A 222 3.28 -6.29 12.47
CA LEU A 222 4.16 -7.21 13.19
C LEU A 222 3.45 -7.93 14.35
N LYS A 223 2.52 -7.25 15.02
CA LYS A 223 1.75 -7.82 16.14
C LYS A 223 0.57 -8.68 15.67
N ASN A 224 -0.04 -8.32 14.54
CA ASN A 224 -1.29 -8.92 14.05
C ASN A 224 -1.22 -9.27 12.55
N PRO A 225 -0.24 -10.06 12.08
CA PRO A 225 0.00 -10.20 10.64
C PRO A 225 -1.18 -10.82 9.89
N ALA A 226 -1.86 -11.79 10.50
CA ALA A 226 -3.03 -12.44 9.91
C ALA A 226 -4.20 -11.47 9.71
N PHE A 227 -4.40 -10.49 10.60
CA PHE A 227 -5.41 -9.44 10.42
C PHE A 227 -5.16 -8.64 9.14
N PHE A 228 -3.92 -8.26 8.87
CA PHE A 228 -3.58 -7.46 7.69
C PHE A 228 -3.56 -8.28 6.39
N CYS A 229 -3.37 -9.60 6.48
CA CYS A 229 -3.42 -10.49 5.32
C CYS A 229 -4.85 -10.90 4.94
N TRP A 230 -5.69 -11.16 5.94
CA TRP A 230 -7.04 -11.73 5.76
C TRP A 230 -8.10 -10.89 6.49
N SER A 231 -8.03 -9.56 6.32
CA SER A 231 -8.87 -8.61 7.04
C SER A 231 -10.37 -8.84 6.85
N GLY A 232 -10.80 -9.37 5.70
CA GLY A 232 -12.20 -9.71 5.43
C GLY A 232 -12.76 -10.76 6.41
N ILE A 233 -11.94 -11.74 6.78
CA ILE A 233 -12.30 -12.76 7.77
C ILE A 233 -12.23 -12.18 9.18
N TYR A 234 -11.16 -11.46 9.51
CA TYR A 234 -10.98 -10.92 10.85
C TYR A 234 -12.04 -9.90 11.25
N THR A 235 -12.55 -9.14 10.30
CA THR A 235 -13.61 -8.14 10.54
C THR A 235 -15.02 -8.74 10.62
N THR A 236 -15.19 -10.03 10.32
CA THR A 236 -16.50 -10.70 10.32
C THR A 236 -16.57 -11.89 11.28
N VAL A 237 -15.58 -12.78 11.26
CA VAL A 237 -15.54 -14.04 12.03
C VAL A 237 -14.96 -13.84 13.42
N TYR A 238 -13.83 -13.14 13.54
CA TYR A 238 -13.10 -12.99 14.81
C TYR A 238 -13.46 -11.71 15.58
N ASN A 239 -14.56 -11.05 15.21
CA ASN A 239 -14.91 -9.69 15.64
C ASN A 239 -14.77 -9.49 17.17
N ASP A 240 -13.73 -8.77 17.56
CA ASP A 240 -13.50 -8.30 18.92
C ASP A 240 -13.20 -6.78 18.92
N THR A 241 -13.33 -6.16 20.10
CA THR A 241 -13.17 -4.71 20.25
C THR A 241 -11.73 -4.23 19.98
N GLN A 242 -10.73 -5.08 20.12
CA GLN A 242 -9.34 -4.73 19.78
C GLN A 242 -9.13 -4.70 18.27
N LEU A 243 -9.71 -5.65 17.53
CA LEU A 243 -9.70 -5.70 16.08
C LEU A 243 -10.49 -4.55 15.46
N GLU A 244 -11.62 -4.15 16.07
CA GLU A 244 -12.36 -2.96 15.63
C GLU A 244 -11.51 -1.69 15.78
N LYS A 245 -10.81 -1.54 16.91
CA LYS A 245 -9.87 -0.42 17.11
C LYS A 245 -8.73 -0.46 16.12
N LEU A 246 -8.19 -1.64 15.84
CA LEU A 246 -7.11 -1.84 14.87
C LEU A 246 -7.57 -1.49 13.45
N PHE A 247 -8.78 -1.90 13.07
CA PHE A 247 -9.38 -1.54 11.79
C PHE A 247 -9.53 -0.01 11.66
N LYS A 248 -10.18 0.64 12.64
CA LYS A 248 -10.38 2.09 12.70
C LYS A 248 -9.07 2.87 12.69
N GLU A 249 -8.03 2.35 13.32
CA GLU A 249 -6.70 2.98 13.34
C GLU A 249 -6.13 3.09 11.92
N HIS A 250 -6.38 2.12 11.03
CA HIS A 250 -5.77 2.06 9.70
C HIS A 250 -6.71 2.44 8.55
N GLU A 251 -7.84 3.07 8.85
CA GLU A 251 -8.71 3.63 7.82
C GLU A 251 -8.06 4.82 7.09
N ALA A 252 -8.57 5.16 5.91
CA ALA A 252 -8.13 6.32 5.17
C ALA A 252 -8.30 7.60 6.01
N LEU A 253 -7.25 8.42 6.09
CA LEU A 253 -7.23 9.65 6.89
C LEU A 253 -8.26 10.68 6.43
N PHE A 254 -8.50 10.73 5.12
CA PHE A 254 -9.42 11.66 4.47
C PHE A 254 -10.34 10.86 3.55
N ILE A 255 -11.62 11.24 3.51
CA ILE A 255 -12.67 10.53 2.78
C ILE A 255 -13.57 11.51 2.04
N ASP A 256 -14.11 11.07 0.92
CA ASP A 256 -15.14 11.81 0.19
C ASP A 256 -16.47 11.76 0.96
N GLY A 257 -17.07 12.93 1.14
CA GLY A 257 -18.43 13.09 1.63
C GLY A 257 -19.45 12.85 0.53
N ILE A 258 -20.72 12.76 0.93
CA ILE A 258 -21.85 12.59 0.01
C ILE A 258 -22.00 13.81 -0.94
N ASP A 259 -21.55 14.97 -0.48
CA ASP A 259 -21.46 16.22 -1.25
C ASP A 259 -20.24 16.29 -2.18
N GLY A 260 -19.35 15.29 -2.16
CA GLY A 260 -18.11 15.27 -2.92
C GLY A 260 -16.98 16.10 -2.30
N ASP A 261 -17.20 16.72 -1.13
CA ASP A 261 -16.17 17.40 -0.38
C ASP A 261 -15.28 16.38 0.36
N ILE A 262 -14.04 16.76 0.67
CA ILE A 262 -13.17 15.91 1.46
C ILE A 262 -13.34 16.22 2.95
N TYR A 263 -13.43 15.16 3.77
CA TYR A 263 -13.54 15.26 5.22
C TYR A 263 -12.45 14.45 5.91
N PRO A 264 -12.01 14.88 7.11
CA PRO A 264 -11.10 14.07 7.89
C PRO A 264 -11.86 12.95 8.60
N ARG A 265 -11.26 11.78 8.66
CA ARG A 265 -11.79 10.67 9.45
C ARG A 265 -11.40 10.84 10.92
N LEU A 266 -12.37 10.64 11.80
CA LEU A 266 -12.10 10.62 13.24
C LEU A 266 -11.33 9.35 13.60
N LEU A 267 -10.17 9.53 14.23
CA LEU A 267 -9.32 8.43 14.64
C LEU A 267 -9.46 8.20 16.16
N PRO A 268 -9.43 6.94 16.61
CA PRO A 268 -9.47 6.63 18.03
C PRO A 268 -8.35 7.34 18.81
N ASN A 269 -8.69 7.89 19.97
CA ASN A 269 -7.74 8.52 20.91
C ASN A 269 -7.00 9.75 20.36
N LYS A 270 -7.48 10.38 19.28
CA LYS A 270 -6.91 11.60 18.71
C LYS A 270 -7.91 12.73 18.78
N SER A 271 -7.42 13.94 19.05
CA SER A 271 -8.26 15.14 19.16
C SER A 271 -8.84 15.54 17.80
N GLU A 272 -10.15 15.81 17.74
CA GLU A 272 -10.81 16.30 16.53
C GLU A 272 -10.16 17.58 15.99
N LEU A 273 -9.69 18.45 16.89
CA LEU A 273 -8.97 19.68 16.52
C LEU A 273 -7.65 19.36 15.81
N ASN A 274 -6.88 18.40 16.32
CA ASN A 274 -5.59 18.01 15.73
C ASN A 274 -5.78 17.31 14.39
N ILE A 275 -6.83 16.50 14.27
CA ILE A 275 -7.25 15.84 13.03
C ILE A 275 -7.63 16.88 11.97
N SER A 276 -8.47 17.85 12.31
CA SER A 276 -8.87 18.93 11.39
C SER A 276 -7.67 19.79 10.96
N ASN A 277 -6.82 20.17 11.91
CA ASN A 277 -5.58 20.89 11.61
C ASN A 277 -4.65 20.09 10.69
N THR A 278 -4.54 18.78 10.92
CA THR A 278 -3.73 17.88 10.08
C THR A 278 -4.23 17.85 8.64
N MET A 279 -5.54 17.74 8.43
CA MET A 279 -6.13 17.79 7.09
C MET A 279 -5.87 19.12 6.40
N ASN A 280 -6.14 20.25 7.08
CA ASN A 280 -5.94 21.58 6.54
C ASN A 280 -4.49 21.82 6.13
N LYS A 281 -3.53 21.41 6.99
CA LYS A 281 -2.10 21.48 6.68
C LYS A 281 -1.73 20.57 5.51
N PHE A 282 -2.22 19.33 5.50
CA PHE A 282 -1.94 18.38 4.42
C PHE A 282 -2.31 18.98 3.06
N TYR A 283 -3.55 19.43 2.89
CA TYR A 283 -4.00 19.98 1.61
C TYR A 283 -3.36 21.34 1.27
N SER A 284 -3.00 22.15 2.27
CA SER A 284 -2.18 23.36 2.04
C SER A 284 -0.79 23.03 1.49
N TRP A 285 -0.20 21.92 1.91
CA TRP A 285 1.07 21.44 1.35
C TRP A 285 0.90 20.81 -0.04
N ILE A 286 -0.20 20.09 -0.28
CA ILE A 286 -0.49 19.53 -1.62
C ILE A 286 -0.65 20.66 -2.65
N THR A 287 -1.37 21.74 -2.33
CA THR A 287 -1.49 22.89 -3.22
C THR A 287 -0.15 23.60 -3.42
N LEU A 288 0.64 23.77 -2.36
CA LEU A 288 1.99 24.32 -2.47
C LEU A 288 2.88 23.50 -3.40
N TYR A 289 2.86 22.16 -3.30
CA TYR A 289 3.62 21.28 -4.17
C TYR A 289 3.17 21.38 -5.62
N ASP A 290 1.87 21.40 -5.87
CA ASP A 290 1.34 21.56 -7.23
C ASP A 290 1.75 22.93 -7.81
N LEU A 291 1.50 24.05 -7.11
CA LEU A 291 1.89 25.38 -7.58
C LEU A 291 3.40 25.48 -7.80
N THR A 292 4.23 24.94 -6.90
CA THR A 292 5.68 24.91 -7.09
C THR A 292 6.04 24.15 -8.36
N ARG A 293 5.43 22.98 -8.59
CA ARG A 293 5.63 22.19 -9.81
C ARG A 293 5.17 22.95 -11.06
N GLN A 294 4.05 23.67 -11.00
CA GLN A 294 3.59 24.52 -12.10
C GLN A 294 4.66 25.57 -12.43
N TRP A 295 5.18 26.26 -11.42
CA TRP A 295 6.20 27.29 -11.58
C TRP A 295 7.50 26.78 -12.23
N ILE A 296 7.97 25.58 -11.85
CA ILE A 296 9.28 25.07 -12.31
C ILE A 296 9.23 24.25 -13.60
N ILE A 297 8.06 23.73 -14.00
CA ILE A 297 7.95 22.76 -15.11
C ILE A 297 6.95 23.20 -16.18
N LYS A 298 5.87 23.93 -15.83
CA LYS A 298 4.80 24.24 -16.78
C LYS A 298 4.99 25.64 -17.36
N GLU A 299 4.66 25.77 -18.63
CA GLU A 299 4.52 27.07 -19.30
C GLU A 299 3.09 27.63 -19.08
N GLY A 300 2.95 28.95 -19.10
CA GLY A 300 1.68 29.65 -18.96
C GLY A 300 1.35 30.12 -17.54
N GLU A 301 0.11 30.55 -17.34
CA GLU A 301 -0.41 31.02 -16.04
C GLU A 301 -0.66 29.86 -15.07
N PHE A 302 -0.61 30.17 -13.77
CA PHE A 302 -0.96 29.21 -12.72
C PHE A 302 -2.44 28.84 -12.81
N LYS A 303 -2.72 27.53 -12.68
CA LYS A 303 -4.08 26.99 -12.59
C LYS A 303 -4.42 26.66 -11.15
N TYR A 304 -5.64 26.98 -10.75
CA TYR A 304 -6.15 26.81 -9.38
C TYR A 304 -7.35 25.87 -9.33
N ASP A 305 -7.20 24.70 -9.94
CA ASP A 305 -8.26 23.69 -10.06
C ASP A 305 -8.40 22.89 -8.75
N TYR A 306 -8.84 23.55 -7.67
CA TYR A 306 -8.94 22.96 -6.32
C TYR A 306 -10.37 22.85 -5.77
N LEU A 307 -11.40 23.05 -6.60
CA LEU A 307 -12.81 22.87 -6.21
C LEU A 307 -13.16 21.43 -5.83
N TRP A 308 -12.33 20.45 -6.20
CA TRP A 308 -12.49 19.07 -5.74
C TRP A 308 -12.22 18.90 -4.24
N LEU A 309 -11.61 19.90 -3.56
CA LEU A 309 -11.45 19.88 -2.10
C LEU A 309 -12.74 20.27 -1.38
N THR A 310 -13.51 21.19 -1.97
CA THR A 310 -14.77 21.65 -1.40
C THR A 310 -15.65 22.36 -2.43
N SER A 311 -16.94 22.03 -2.38
CA SER A 311 -18.04 22.66 -3.11
C SER A 311 -18.60 23.90 -2.39
N LYS A 312 -18.15 24.20 -1.17
CA LYS A 312 -18.74 25.23 -0.29
C LYS A 312 -18.21 26.63 -0.53
N LEU A 313 -17.04 26.74 -1.16
CA LEU A 313 -16.37 28.02 -1.39
C LEU A 313 -16.34 28.33 -2.89
N PRO A 314 -16.55 29.59 -3.30
CA PRO A 314 -16.41 29.98 -4.69
C PRO A 314 -14.93 29.96 -5.12
N GLN A 315 -14.70 29.81 -6.43
CA GLN A 315 -13.37 29.69 -7.03
C GLN A 315 -12.39 30.78 -6.57
N ASN A 316 -12.82 32.03 -6.47
CA ASN A 316 -12.00 33.16 -6.04
C ASN A 316 -11.50 33.04 -4.59
N GLU A 317 -12.28 32.42 -3.70
CA GLU A 317 -11.85 32.17 -2.32
C GLU A 317 -10.86 31.02 -2.23
N ILE A 318 -11.08 29.96 -3.01
CA ILE A 318 -10.16 28.83 -3.13
C ILE A 318 -8.81 29.26 -3.71
N GLU A 319 -8.82 30.11 -4.74
CA GLU A 319 -7.62 30.72 -5.32
C GLU A 319 -6.85 31.51 -4.28
N LYS A 320 -7.55 32.37 -3.52
CA LYS A 320 -6.93 33.17 -2.48
C LYS A 320 -6.28 32.26 -1.44
N TRP A 321 -6.99 31.24 -0.96
CA TRP A 321 -6.47 30.27 0.00
C TRP A 321 -5.25 29.52 -0.54
N ALA A 322 -5.29 29.00 -1.76
CA ALA A 322 -4.20 28.22 -2.36
C ALA A 322 -2.92 29.04 -2.56
N LYS A 323 -3.04 30.35 -2.78
CA LYS A 323 -1.89 31.27 -2.93
C LYS A 323 -1.16 31.51 -1.62
N GLU A 324 -1.81 31.40 -0.46
CA GLU A 324 -1.21 31.79 0.82
C GLU A 324 0.01 30.94 1.22
N PRO A 325 -0.01 29.60 1.16
CA PRO A 325 1.18 28.79 1.44
C PRO A 325 2.38 29.16 0.55
N PHE A 326 2.13 29.43 -0.73
CA PHE A 326 3.16 29.84 -1.69
C PHE A 326 3.77 31.19 -1.31
N LYS A 327 2.94 32.19 -1.03
CA LYS A 327 3.38 33.52 -0.57
C LYS A 327 4.17 33.44 0.73
N LEU A 328 3.71 32.62 1.68
CA LEU A 328 4.38 32.47 2.97
C LEU A 328 5.79 31.88 2.79
N LEU A 329 5.96 30.90 1.90
CA LEU A 329 7.24 30.26 1.65
C LEU A 329 8.19 31.11 0.78
N PHE A 330 7.72 31.57 -0.39
CA PHE A 330 8.56 32.23 -1.39
C PHE A 330 8.58 33.76 -1.30
N LYS A 331 7.73 34.35 -0.44
CA LYS A 331 7.59 35.81 -0.24
C LYS A 331 7.12 36.58 -1.48
N CYS A 332 6.51 35.89 -2.46
CA CYS A 332 5.86 36.46 -3.64
C CYS A 332 4.56 35.71 -3.96
N SER A 333 3.62 36.37 -4.65
CA SER A 333 2.43 35.72 -5.20
C SER A 333 2.76 34.94 -6.48
N PRO A 334 2.12 33.80 -6.76
CA PRO A 334 2.23 33.16 -8.07
C PRO A 334 1.89 34.09 -9.25
N ASP A 335 0.96 35.04 -9.05
CA ASP A 335 0.54 36.00 -10.08
C ASP A 335 1.63 37.03 -10.45
N GLU A 336 2.72 37.11 -9.67
CA GLU A 336 3.84 38.01 -9.95
C GLU A 336 4.78 37.45 -11.04
N PHE A 337 4.62 36.17 -11.40
CA PHE A 337 5.34 35.56 -12.50
C PHE A 337 4.56 35.72 -13.80
N THR A 338 5.19 36.34 -14.78
CA THR A 338 4.69 36.38 -16.16
C THR A 338 5.16 35.14 -16.89
N SER A 339 4.26 34.54 -17.68
CA SER A 339 4.58 33.41 -18.55
C SER A 339 5.75 33.78 -19.47
N ILE A 340 6.75 32.90 -19.59
CA ILE A 340 7.78 32.99 -20.64
C ILE A 340 7.12 32.71 -21.99
#